data_AF-A0A537CMH7-F1
#
_entry.id   AF-A0A537CMH7-F1
#
_cell.length_a   1.000
_cell.length_b   1.000
_cell.length_c   1.000
_cell.angle_alpha   90.00
_cell.angle_beta   90.00
_cell.angle_gamma   90.00
#
_symmetry.space_group_name_H-M   'P 1'
#
loop_
_entity.id
_entity.type
_entity.pdbx_description
1 polymer ?
#
loop_
_entity_poly.entity_id
_entity_poly.type
_entity_poly.pdbx_seq_one_letter_code
_entity_poly.pdbx_strand_id
1 'polypeptide(L)'
;MNLRRLSRWVAALVAIPIAAIAGIELVEYRAEMHARAFCERFPIGTSMQDVTKAAASEGDPGLRVLLSDHIAIGYTGITASSRHLCLVDAEAGKVTLTTYGYMD
;
A
#
# COMPACT_ATOMS: atom_id res chain seq x y z
N MET A 1 49.46 -0.40 3.00
CA MET A 1 47.99 -0.30 2.89
C MET A 1 47.38 -1.45 3.68
N ASN A 2 46.55 -1.18 4.70
CA ASN A 2 46.19 -2.18 5.71
C ASN A 2 44.98 -3.02 5.23
N LEU A 3 45.17 -4.31 4.91
CA LEU A 3 44.14 -5.19 4.32
C LEU A 3 42.82 -5.20 5.11
N ARG A 4 42.88 -5.10 6.44
CA ARG A 4 41.70 -5.05 7.32
C ARG A 4 40.85 -3.79 7.16
N ARG A 5 41.45 -2.66 6.77
CA ARG A 5 40.71 -1.43 6.45
C ARG A 5 40.05 -1.57 5.08
N LEU A 6 40.76 -2.13 4.10
CA LEU A 6 40.22 -2.34 2.75
C LEU A 6 39.01 -3.30 2.76
N SER A 7 39.10 -4.42 3.49
CA SER A 7 37.99 -5.38 3.60
C SER A 7 36.75 -4.80 4.28
N ARG A 8 36.92 -3.91 5.27
CA ARG A 8 35.82 -3.18 5.91
C ARG A 8 35.13 -2.20 4.96
N TRP A 9 35.90 -1.47 4.15
CA TRP A 9 35.33 -0.56 3.14
C TRP A 9 34.59 -1.33 2.04
N VAL A 10 35.12 -2.46 1.59
CA VAL A 10 34.46 -3.33 0.60
C VAL A 10 33.18 -3.94 1.18
N ALA A 11 33.22 -4.44 2.43
CA ALA A 11 32.03 -4.96 3.10
C ALA A 11 30.94 -3.89 3.31
N ALA A 12 31.33 -2.66 3.68
CA ALA A 12 30.40 -1.55 3.81
C ALA A 12 29.81 -1.13 2.46
N LEU A 13 30.62 -1.08 1.39
CA LEU A 13 30.17 -0.75 0.04
C LEU A 13 29.16 -1.76 -0.53
N VAL A 14 29.24 -3.02 -0.13
CA VAL A 14 28.28 -4.07 -0.53
C VAL A 14 27.05 -4.12 0.39
N ALA A 15 27.22 -3.89 1.69
CA ALA A 15 26.12 -3.97 2.65
C ALA A 15 25.09 -2.83 2.51
N ILE A 16 25.54 -1.61 2.19
CA ILE A 16 24.68 -0.43 2.03
C ILE A 16 23.62 -0.61 0.93
N PRO A 17 23.96 -0.99 -0.32
CA PRO A 17 22.95 -1.18 -1.36
C PRO A 17 21.99 -2.33 -1.06
N ILE A 18 22.44 -3.43 -0.43
CA ILE A 18 21.57 -4.55 -0.06
C ILE A 18 20.56 -4.11 1.00
N ALA A 19 21.01 -3.40 2.03
CA ALA A 19 20.12 -2.87 3.06
C ALA A 19 19.13 -1.85 2.49
N ALA A 20 19.56 -1.05 1.50
CA ALA A 20 18.67 -0.15 0.79
C ALA A 20 17.58 -0.91 0.05
N ILE A 21 17.93 -1.91 -0.78
CA ILE A 21 16.96 -2.73 -1.55
C ILE A 21 15.96 -3.44 -0.62
N ALA A 22 16.43 -4.07 0.45
CA ALA A 22 15.54 -4.72 1.42
C ALA A 22 14.58 -3.72 2.10
N GLY A 23 15.05 -2.48 2.33
CA GLY A 23 14.21 -1.39 2.81
C GLY A 23 13.14 -0.97 1.79
N ILE A 24 13.49 -0.96 0.49
CA ILE A 24 12.54 -0.67 -0.60
C ILE A 24 11.41 -1.70 -0.63
N GLU A 25 11.78 -2.98 -0.68
CA GLU A 25 10.83 -4.08 -0.74
C GLU A 25 9.89 -4.10 0.47
N LEU A 26 10.39 -3.74 1.65
CA LEU A 26 9.58 -3.69 2.87
C LEU A 26 8.50 -2.60 2.83
N VAL A 27 8.82 -1.42 2.31
CA VAL A 27 7.85 -0.32 2.20
C VAL A 27 6.76 -0.69 1.19
N GLU A 28 7.18 -1.21 0.04
CA GLU A 28 6.28 -1.68 -1.01
C GLU A 28 5.33 -2.77 -0.50
N TYR A 29 5.89 -3.80 0.13
CA TYR A 29 5.13 -4.91 0.68
C TYR A 29 4.14 -4.46 1.76
N ARG A 30 4.50 -3.49 2.59
CA ARG A 30 3.57 -2.93 3.58
C ARG A 30 2.40 -2.21 2.91
N ALA A 31 2.66 -1.39 1.90
CA ALA A 31 1.61 -0.68 1.16
C ALA A 31 0.65 -1.68 0.48
N GLU A 32 1.19 -2.71 -0.16
CA GLU A 32 0.40 -3.81 -0.73
C GLU A 32 -0.47 -4.50 0.32
N MET A 33 0.15 -4.91 1.44
CA MET A 33 -0.56 -5.61 2.52
C MET A 33 -1.68 -4.78 3.13
N HIS A 34 -1.46 -3.47 3.30
CA HIS A 34 -2.51 -2.58 3.80
C HIS A 34 -3.67 -2.43 2.82
N ALA A 35 -3.38 -2.26 1.52
CA ALA A 35 -4.43 -2.18 0.49
C ALA A 35 -5.25 -3.47 0.41
N ARG A 36 -4.59 -4.64 0.39
CA ARG A 36 -5.24 -5.95 0.39
C ARG A 36 -6.07 -6.18 1.64
N ALA A 37 -5.51 -5.90 2.82
CA ALA A 37 -6.20 -6.08 4.09
C ALA A 37 -7.43 -5.16 4.21
N PHE A 38 -7.40 -3.96 3.63
CA PHE A 38 -8.58 -3.10 3.55
C PHE A 38 -9.66 -3.74 2.67
N CYS A 39 -9.27 -4.24 1.49
CA CYS A 39 -10.17 -4.93 0.56
C CYS A 39 -10.83 -6.17 1.18
N GLU A 40 -10.05 -7.03 1.82
CA GLU A 40 -10.54 -8.27 2.43
C GLU A 40 -11.48 -8.02 3.63
N ARG A 41 -11.39 -6.85 4.26
CA ARG A 41 -12.23 -6.46 5.40
C ARG A 41 -13.71 -6.27 5.02
N PHE A 42 -14.00 -5.96 3.77
CA PHE A 42 -15.34 -5.61 3.30
C PHE A 42 -15.82 -6.58 2.21
N PRO A 43 -16.37 -7.75 2.59
CA PRO A 43 -16.93 -8.69 1.62
C PRO A 43 -18.21 -8.13 0.96
N ILE A 44 -18.59 -8.74 -0.16
CA ILE A 44 -19.84 -8.42 -0.87
C ILE A 44 -21.04 -8.47 0.09
N GLY A 45 -21.91 -7.46 -0.01
CA GLY A 45 -23.09 -7.29 0.85
C GLY A 45 -22.83 -6.47 2.13
N THR A 46 -21.58 -6.07 2.39
CA THR A 46 -21.25 -5.14 3.47
C THR A 46 -21.89 -3.77 3.22
N SER A 47 -22.22 -3.04 4.29
CA SER A 47 -22.77 -1.68 4.18
C SER A 47 -21.71 -0.72 3.64
N MET A 48 -22.06 0.08 2.63
CA MET A 48 -21.15 1.10 2.10
C MET A 48 -20.86 2.22 3.11
N GLN A 49 -21.75 2.44 4.09
CA GLN A 49 -21.48 3.35 5.19
C GLN A 49 -20.35 2.87 6.10
N ASP A 50 -20.24 1.56 6.33
CA ASP A 50 -19.16 1.00 7.15
C ASP A 50 -17.81 1.14 6.43
N VAL A 51 -17.79 0.90 5.12
CA VAL A 51 -16.63 1.15 4.26
C VAL A 51 -16.23 2.62 4.33
N THR A 52 -17.18 3.53 4.11
CA THR A 52 -16.95 5.00 4.14
C THR A 52 -16.36 5.44 5.48
N LYS A 53 -16.87 4.90 6.59
CA LYS A 53 -16.40 5.24 7.93
C LYS A 53 -14.95 4.79 8.16
N ALA A 54 -14.59 3.59 7.71
CA ALA A 54 -13.20 3.12 7.80
C ALA A 54 -12.26 3.92 6.88
N ALA A 55 -12.72 4.13 5.65
CA ALA A 55 -12.01 4.87 4.60
C ALA A 55 -11.73 6.34 4.98
N ALA A 56 -12.56 6.96 5.83
CA ALA A 56 -12.34 8.32 6.32
C ALA A 56 -11.04 8.48 7.12
N SER A 57 -10.56 7.43 7.78
CA SER A 57 -9.36 7.45 8.63
C SER A 57 -8.17 6.64 8.12
N GLU A 58 -8.36 5.82 7.08
CA GLU A 58 -7.33 4.91 6.56
C GLU A 58 -6.82 5.32 5.17
N GLY A 59 -5.64 4.82 4.79
CA GLY A 59 -4.95 5.15 3.54
C GLY A 59 -4.33 6.54 3.50
N ASP A 60 -3.75 6.90 2.36
CA ASP A 60 -3.09 8.18 2.17
C ASP A 60 -4.09 9.26 1.78
N PRO A 61 -4.15 10.43 2.46
CA PRO A 61 -5.15 11.47 2.19
C PRO A 61 -5.24 11.92 0.72
N GLY A 62 -4.11 11.92 0.00
CA GLY A 62 -4.04 12.28 -1.42
C GLY A 62 -4.54 11.20 -2.38
N LEU A 63 -4.81 9.99 -1.89
CA LEU A 63 -5.24 8.82 -2.66
C LEU A 63 -6.58 8.26 -2.15
N ARG A 64 -7.39 9.08 -1.48
CA ARG A 64 -8.74 8.69 -1.03
C ARG A 64 -9.78 9.31 -1.95
N VAL A 65 -10.68 8.48 -2.44
CA VAL A 65 -11.89 8.90 -3.15
C VAL A 65 -13.08 8.29 -2.41
N LEU A 66 -13.99 9.13 -1.92
CA LEU A 66 -15.15 8.74 -1.13
C LEU A 66 -16.42 9.22 -1.83
N LEU A 67 -16.92 8.42 -2.77
CA LEU A 67 -18.22 8.62 -3.40
C LEU A 67 -19.24 7.67 -2.78
N SER A 68 -20.53 7.97 -2.98
CA SER A 68 -21.64 7.24 -2.37
C SER A 68 -21.70 5.75 -2.75
N ASP A 69 -21.24 5.43 -3.96
CA ASP A 69 -21.28 4.14 -4.63
C ASP A 69 -19.88 3.64 -5.03
N HIS A 70 -18.84 4.47 -4.91
CA HIS A 70 -17.47 4.13 -5.27
C HIS A 70 -16.49 4.69 -4.26
N ILE A 71 -15.67 3.81 -3.66
CA ILE A 71 -14.59 4.18 -2.76
C ILE A 71 -13.27 3.67 -3.31
N ALA A 72 -12.27 4.55 -3.35
CA ALA A 72 -10.88 4.17 -3.60
C ALA A 72 -10.02 4.59 -2.41
N ILE A 73 -9.24 3.66 -1.88
CA ILE A 73 -8.27 3.93 -0.81
C ILE A 73 -6.91 3.46 -1.25
N GLY A 74 -5.96 4.40 -1.34
CA GLY A 74 -4.59 4.13 -1.74
C GLY A 74 -3.58 4.20 -0.62
N TYR A 75 -2.49 3.46 -0.83
CA TYR A 75 -1.28 3.45 -0.01
C TYR A 75 -0.07 3.61 -0.94
N THR A 76 0.77 4.60 -0.66
CA THR A 76 1.95 4.93 -1.45
C THR A 76 3.07 3.95 -1.08
N GLY A 77 3.67 3.35 -2.09
CA GLY A 77 4.88 2.54 -1.95
C GLY A 77 6.11 3.43 -1.77
N ILE A 78 7.27 2.98 -2.25
CA ILE A 78 8.50 3.75 -2.05
C ILE A 78 8.53 5.07 -2.86
N THR A 79 7.85 5.11 -4.00
CA THR A 79 7.75 6.31 -4.84
C THR A 79 6.31 6.79 -4.88
N ALA A 80 6.13 8.07 -5.23
CA ALA A 80 4.78 8.60 -5.48
C ALA A 80 4.08 7.98 -6.71
N SER A 81 4.82 7.21 -7.54
CA SER A 81 4.27 6.47 -8.68
C SER A 81 3.75 5.10 -8.27
N SER A 82 4.47 4.37 -7.39
CA SER A 82 4.00 3.12 -6.81
C SER A 82 2.86 3.38 -5.83
N ARG A 83 1.67 2.88 -6.19
CA ARG A 83 0.45 3.02 -5.42
C ARG A 83 -0.31 1.70 -5.40
N HIS A 84 -0.63 1.26 -4.20
CA HIS A 84 -1.48 0.11 -3.95
C HIS A 84 -2.86 0.60 -3.56
N LEU A 85 -3.87 0.22 -4.33
CA LEU A 85 -5.23 0.72 -4.18
C LEU A 85 -6.17 -0.43 -3.79
N CYS A 86 -7.14 -0.10 -2.95
CA CYS A 86 -8.36 -0.88 -2.81
C CYS A 86 -9.52 -0.08 -3.40
N LEU A 87 -10.20 -0.68 -4.38
CA LEU A 87 -11.40 -0.16 -5.02
C LEU A 87 -12.61 -0.92 -4.49
N VAL A 88 -13.64 -0.20 -4.08
CA VAL A 88 -14.89 -0.76 -3.56
C VAL A 88 -16.05 -0.11 -4.30
N ASP A 89 -16.83 -0.91 -5.01
CA ASP A 89 -18.09 -0.48 -5.63
C ASP A 89 -19.28 -0.97 -4.83
N ALA A 90 -20.35 -0.20 -4.87
CA ALA A 90 -21.59 -0.50 -4.19
C ALA A 90 -22.82 -0.17 -5.05
N GLU A 91 -23.82 -1.03 -4.94
CA GLU A 91 -25.15 -0.78 -5.48
C GLU A 91 -26.18 -0.85 -4.35
N ALA A 92 -27.18 0.03 -4.38
CA ALA A 92 -28.19 0.12 -3.32
C ALA A 92 -27.61 0.22 -1.89
N GLY A 93 -26.44 0.88 -1.75
CA GLY A 93 -25.74 1.05 -0.48
C GLY A 93 -25.02 -0.19 0.06
N LYS A 94 -24.87 -1.23 -0.76
CA LYS A 94 -24.20 -2.49 -0.43
C LYS A 94 -23.02 -2.74 -1.36
N VAL A 95 -21.90 -3.18 -0.79
CA VAL A 95 -20.71 -3.55 -1.56
C VAL A 95 -21.06 -4.65 -2.56
N THR A 96 -20.76 -4.43 -3.84
CA THR A 96 -20.93 -5.40 -4.93
C THR A 96 -19.60 -5.92 -5.45
N LEU A 97 -18.54 -5.10 -5.34
CA LEU A 97 -17.20 -5.45 -5.77
C LEU A 97 -16.17 -4.84 -4.82
N THR A 98 -15.14 -5.63 -4.51
CA THR A 98 -13.94 -5.16 -3.83
C THR A 98 -12.72 -5.69 -4.58
N THR A 99 -11.84 -4.80 -5.04
CA THR A 99 -10.71 -5.15 -5.92
C THR A 99 -9.44 -4.42 -5.50
N TYR A 100 -8.36 -5.18 -5.39
CA TYR A 100 -7.01 -4.65 -5.26
C TYR A 100 -6.47 -4.22 -6.62
N GLY A 101 -5.83 -3.05 -6.68
CA GLY A 101 -5.13 -2.54 -7.86
C GLY A 101 -3.72 -2.06 -7.52
N TYR A 102 -2.83 -2.12 -8.50
CA TYR A 102 -1.47 -1.56 -8.42
C TYR A 102 -1.30 -0.56 -9.57
N MET A 103 -0.72 0.60 -9.26
CA MET A 103 -0.33 1.63 -10.24
C MET A 103 1.14 1.95 -10.02
N ASP A 104 1.91 2.06 -11.11
CA ASP A 104 3.33 2.42 -11.16
C ASP A 104 3.61 3.25 -12.41
#